data_AF-A0A2P2MV63-F1
#
_entry.id   AF-A0A2P2MV63-F1
#
_cell.length_a   1.000
_cell.length_b   1.000
_cell.length_c   1.000
_cell.angle_alpha   90.00
_cell.angle_beta   90.00
_cell.angle_gamma   90.00
#
_symmetry.space_group_name_H-M   'P 1'
#
loop_
_entity.id
_entity.type
_entity.pdbx_description
1 polymer ?
#
loop_
_entity_poly.entity_id
_entity_poly.type
_entity_poly.pdbx_seq_one_letter_code
_entity_poly.pdbx_strand_id
1 'polypeptide(L)'
;MWGMNPPVPAAAPPACLVICCTWKRSGIPVARAVTSFSVIPKRSTVNHSNSISDCGSLFIKPPPSALLSSLLLSASQIRSVKKIERIIMANQSSRSSVKTTGCHLRHVESMSTPPSGAGKISHLNAVILGEALATEENDLVFPGDSFSAQALIPSPQKYLDMYKRSVEDPAGFWSDIASQFYWKHKWGQPVYLENLDVCRGTINIQWFKGGFTNICYNCLDRNIESGNADKIAIYWEGNEPGFQYSLTYSQLLHRVCQLANYLKDIGVKKGNAVIIYLPMLMELPIAMLACARIGAVHSVVFAGFSAESLAQRIMDCKPKVVITCNAVKRGSKIINLKDIVDAALVECSNNSMSVDVCLTYENQAAMKRESTRCQEGRDVWWQDVVPKYPTSCEVEWVDAEDPLFLLYTSGSTGKPKGVLHTTGGYMVYTATTFKYAFDYKQSDIYWCTADCGWITGHSYVTYGPMLNGATVVVFEGAPNYPDPGRCWEIVDKFKVTIFYTAPTLVRSLMRDGDEYVTRHSRKSLRVLGSVGEPINPSAWRWFFNVVGNSRCPISDTWWQTETGGFMITPLPGAWPQKPGSATFPFFGVQVS
;
A
#
# COMPACT_ATOMS: atom_id res chain seq x y z
N MET A 1 19.65 -29.91 -53.73
CA MET A 1 20.20 -28.60 -53.33
C MET A 1 19.03 -27.64 -53.13
N TRP A 2 19.23 -26.59 -52.32
CA TRP A 2 18.41 -25.36 -52.12
C TRP A 2 17.19 -25.16 -53.06
N GLY A 3 15.97 -24.87 -52.61
CA GLY A 3 15.51 -24.50 -51.26
C GLY A 3 15.02 -23.04 -51.21
N MET A 4 13.72 -22.81 -51.46
CA MET A 4 13.09 -21.48 -51.40
C MET A 4 12.50 -21.22 -50.00
N ASN A 5 12.76 -20.03 -49.46
CA ASN A 5 12.20 -19.58 -48.18
C ASN A 5 10.99 -18.62 -48.40
N PRO A 6 9.96 -18.69 -47.53
CA PRO A 6 8.88 -17.69 -47.48
C PRO A 6 9.34 -16.37 -46.84
N PRO A 7 8.58 -15.26 -46.98
CA PRO A 7 8.97 -13.95 -46.48
C PRO A 7 9.01 -13.83 -44.95
N VAL A 8 9.88 -12.96 -44.46
CA VAL A 8 10.12 -12.68 -43.03
C VAL A 8 8.98 -11.85 -42.43
N PRO A 9 8.40 -12.22 -41.27
CA PRO A 9 7.45 -11.37 -40.57
C PRO A 9 8.13 -10.15 -39.94
N ALA A 10 7.51 -8.98 -40.05
CA ALA A 10 8.04 -7.75 -39.47
C ALA A 10 8.11 -7.82 -37.93
N ALA A 11 9.20 -7.31 -37.35
CA ALA A 11 9.41 -7.31 -35.91
C ALA A 11 8.44 -6.35 -35.21
N ALA A 12 7.75 -6.83 -34.17
CA ALA A 12 6.89 -6.00 -33.34
C ALA A 12 7.72 -5.09 -32.41
N PRO A 13 7.36 -3.80 -32.24
CA PRO A 13 8.00 -2.93 -31.25
C PRO A 13 7.66 -3.40 -29.82
N PRO A 14 8.54 -3.14 -28.83
CA PRO A 14 8.40 -3.68 -27.49
C PRO A 14 7.19 -3.07 -26.75
N ALA A 15 6.29 -3.92 -26.26
CA ALA A 15 5.25 -3.50 -25.34
C ALA A 15 5.87 -3.07 -23.99
N CYS A 16 5.44 -1.93 -23.45
CA CYS A 16 5.82 -1.50 -22.11
C CYS A 16 5.20 -2.39 -21.02
N LEU A 17 5.83 -3.54 -20.77
CA LEU A 17 5.68 -4.27 -19.51
C LEU A 17 6.23 -3.39 -18.38
N VAL A 18 5.42 -3.19 -17.35
CA VAL A 18 5.95 -2.95 -16.00
C VAL A 18 6.44 -4.31 -15.50
N ILE A 19 7.75 -4.56 -15.58
CA ILE A 19 8.32 -5.88 -15.33
C ILE A 19 8.30 -6.21 -13.84
N CYS A 20 7.78 -7.38 -13.49
CA CYS A 20 7.77 -7.89 -12.12
C CYS A 20 9.19 -8.23 -11.64
N CYS A 21 9.73 -7.46 -10.69
CA CYS A 21 11.05 -7.67 -10.09
C CYS A 21 11.08 -8.87 -9.13
N THR A 22 11.14 -10.08 -9.69
CA THR A 22 11.46 -11.29 -8.91
C THR A 22 12.94 -11.32 -8.52
N TRP A 23 13.23 -11.40 -7.22
CA TRP A 23 14.59 -11.39 -6.68
C TRP A 23 15.37 -12.68 -7.04
N LYS A 24 16.20 -12.62 -8.08
CA LYS A 24 17.27 -13.61 -8.30
C LYS A 24 18.59 -13.11 -7.71
N ARG A 25 18.97 -13.65 -6.55
CA ARG A 25 20.37 -13.58 -6.07
C ARG A 25 21.25 -14.46 -6.95
N SER A 26 22.32 -13.91 -7.48
CA SER A 26 23.39 -14.62 -8.18
C SER A 26 24.60 -14.84 -7.27
N GLY A 27 25.38 -15.90 -7.51
CA GLY A 27 26.79 -15.95 -7.08
C GLY A 27 27.18 -16.77 -5.84
N ILE A 28 26.73 -18.02 -5.69
CA ILE A 28 27.47 -19.06 -4.93
C ILE A 28 27.50 -20.35 -5.76
N PRO A 29 28.66 -21.01 -5.96
CA PRO A 29 28.74 -22.25 -6.74
C PRO A 29 28.19 -23.45 -5.96
N VAL A 30 27.31 -24.23 -6.58
CA VAL A 30 26.75 -25.47 -6.01
C VAL A 30 27.61 -26.66 -6.44
N ALA A 31 28.16 -27.40 -5.47
CA ALA A 31 28.85 -28.65 -5.73
C ALA A 31 27.89 -29.76 -6.19
N ARG A 32 28.36 -30.67 -7.05
CA ARG A 32 27.54 -31.77 -7.60
C ARG A 32 27.03 -32.70 -6.50
N ALA A 33 25.74 -33.04 -6.56
CA ALA A 33 25.16 -34.17 -5.85
C ALA A 33 24.96 -35.36 -6.81
N VAL A 34 25.17 -36.56 -6.27
CA VAL A 34 24.91 -37.90 -6.82
C VAL A 34 24.29 -38.65 -5.62
N THR A 35 23.16 -39.37 -5.67
CA THR A 35 22.80 -40.47 -6.59
C THR A 35 21.29 -40.59 -6.86
N SER A 36 20.98 -41.09 -8.08
CA SER A 36 19.83 -41.91 -8.53
C SER A 36 18.67 -42.36 -7.61
N PHE A 37 17.46 -42.04 -8.08
CA PHE A 37 16.18 -42.81 -8.10
C PHE A 37 16.08 -44.25 -7.54
N SER A 38 14.98 -44.53 -6.82
CA SER A 38 14.20 -45.79 -6.88
C SER A 38 12.68 -45.51 -6.69
N VAL A 39 11.80 -46.49 -6.99
CA VAL A 39 10.56 -46.20 -7.75
C VAL A 39 9.36 -47.15 -7.41
N ILE A 40 8.29 -46.60 -6.77
CA ILE A 40 6.86 -47.09 -6.65
C ILE A 40 6.61 -48.55 -6.13
N PRO A 41 5.37 -49.13 -6.01
CA PRO A 41 3.99 -48.58 -5.89
C PRO A 41 3.00 -49.24 -4.85
N LYS A 42 1.84 -48.55 -4.65
CA LYS A 42 0.43 -49.08 -4.45
C LYS A 42 -0.08 -49.71 -3.13
N ARG A 43 -1.31 -49.24 -2.75
CA ARG A 43 -2.48 -49.95 -2.14
C ARG A 43 -2.34 -50.42 -0.66
N SER A 44 -3.42 -50.55 0.14
CA SER A 44 -4.87 -50.22 -0.01
C SER A 44 -5.62 -50.10 1.33
N THR A 45 -6.80 -49.45 1.28
CA THR A 45 -7.94 -49.41 2.24
C THR A 45 -8.14 -50.55 3.25
N VAL A 46 -8.74 -50.26 4.43
CA VAL A 46 -10.07 -50.82 4.86
C VAL A 46 -10.65 -50.18 6.17
N ASN A 47 -11.95 -49.86 6.10
CA ASN A 47 -13.05 -49.72 7.09
C ASN A 47 -12.99 -48.93 8.43
N HIS A 48 -14.15 -48.33 8.73
CA HIS A 48 -14.63 -47.85 10.04
C HIS A 48 -15.21 -48.98 10.92
N SER A 49 -15.31 -48.72 12.24
CA SER A 49 -16.58 -48.84 12.98
C SER A 49 -16.58 -48.03 14.30
N ASN A 50 -17.72 -47.39 14.58
CA ASN A 50 -18.49 -47.28 15.85
C ASN A 50 -17.78 -47.22 17.24
N SER A 51 -18.25 -46.49 18.27
CA SER A 51 -19.41 -45.57 18.41
C SER A 51 -19.56 -44.99 19.85
N ILE A 52 -20.38 -43.94 20.01
CA ILE A 52 -21.32 -43.68 21.14
C ILE A 52 -20.81 -43.11 22.50
N SER A 53 -21.38 -41.96 22.90
CA SER A 53 -21.69 -41.47 24.29
C SER A 53 -20.54 -41.12 25.27
N ASP A 54 -20.68 -40.21 26.27
CA ASP A 54 -21.66 -39.11 26.46
C ASP A 54 -21.18 -37.97 27.40
N CYS A 55 -22.07 -36.99 27.60
CA CYS A 55 -21.98 -35.72 28.32
C CYS A 55 -21.44 -35.69 29.78
N GLY A 56 -20.66 -34.62 30.07
CA GLY A 56 -20.78 -33.79 31.29
C GLY A 56 -19.99 -34.18 32.57
N SER A 57 -20.00 -33.38 33.65
CA SER A 57 -20.23 -31.93 33.82
C SER A 57 -19.99 -31.45 35.28
N LEU A 58 -19.93 -30.12 35.51
CA LEU A 58 -19.97 -29.36 36.79
C LEU A 58 -18.77 -29.33 37.80
N PHE A 59 -18.31 -28.09 38.06
CA PHE A 59 -18.02 -27.38 39.33
C PHE A 59 -17.48 -28.07 40.61
N ILE A 60 -16.54 -27.38 41.31
CA ILE A 60 -16.65 -26.83 42.71
C ILE A 60 -15.37 -26.04 43.14
N LYS A 61 -15.45 -25.23 44.22
CA LYS A 61 -14.42 -24.38 44.91
C LYS A 61 -14.53 -24.61 46.45
N PRO A 62 -13.77 -23.96 47.38
CA PRO A 62 -12.34 -23.55 47.50
C PRO A 62 -11.73 -24.27 48.78
N PRO A 63 -11.14 -23.68 49.86
CA PRO A 63 -10.32 -22.47 50.10
C PRO A 63 -8.87 -22.70 50.71
N PRO A 64 -8.45 -22.44 51.99
CA PRO A 64 -7.16 -21.73 52.20
C PRO A 64 -6.19 -22.13 53.37
N SER A 65 -4.93 -21.66 53.25
CA SER A 65 -3.99 -21.13 54.29
C SER A 65 -3.70 -21.83 55.65
N ALA A 66 -2.41 -21.95 56.02
CA ALA A 66 -1.79 -21.22 57.17
C ALA A 66 -0.29 -21.54 57.48
N LEU A 67 0.43 -20.53 58.00
CA LEU A 67 1.53 -20.53 59.00
C LEU A 67 2.72 -21.53 58.94
N LEU A 68 3.96 -21.00 58.89
CA LEU A 68 4.83 -20.83 60.09
C LEU A 68 6.10 -20.00 59.79
N SER A 69 6.83 -19.59 60.84
CA SER A 69 7.95 -18.63 60.76
C SER A 69 9.06 -18.89 61.79
N SER A 70 10.32 -18.77 61.38
CA SER A 70 11.47 -18.60 62.30
C SER A 70 12.65 -17.93 61.61
N LEU A 71 13.34 -17.02 62.32
CA LEU A 71 14.67 -16.52 61.94
C LEU A 71 15.74 -17.43 62.56
N LEU A 72 16.86 -17.62 61.86
CA LEU A 72 18.21 -17.66 62.46
C LEU A 72 19.26 -17.48 61.36
N LEU A 73 20.14 -16.49 61.50
CA LEU A 73 21.25 -16.23 60.59
C LEU A 73 22.50 -17.03 61.02
N SER A 74 23.27 -17.54 60.06
CA SER A 74 24.59 -18.14 60.29
C SER A 74 25.61 -17.73 59.21
N ALA A 75 26.89 -17.90 59.51
CA ALA A 75 27.98 -17.07 58.95
C ALA A 75 28.46 -17.40 57.51
N SER A 76 27.57 -17.86 56.61
CA SER A 76 27.94 -18.24 55.24
C SER A 76 28.03 -17.07 54.25
N GLN A 77 27.17 -16.05 54.38
CA GLN A 77 26.99 -15.03 53.31
C GLN A 77 28.14 -14.01 53.18
N ILE A 78 28.97 -13.81 54.20
CA ILE A 78 30.03 -12.78 54.18
C ILE A 78 31.23 -13.16 53.28
N ARG A 79 31.40 -14.44 52.91
CA ARG A 79 32.55 -14.87 52.08
C ARG A 79 32.38 -14.73 50.56
N SER A 80 31.16 -14.54 50.05
CA SER A 80 30.93 -14.46 48.58
C SER A 80 31.24 -13.08 47.99
N VAL A 81 31.03 -11.99 48.72
CA VAL A 81 31.16 -10.61 48.20
C VAL A 81 32.60 -10.30 47.76
N LYS A 82 33.59 -10.58 48.61
CA LYS A 82 35.02 -10.31 48.31
C LYS A 82 35.66 -11.21 47.25
N LYS A 83 34.92 -12.16 46.67
CA LYS A 83 35.39 -12.98 45.53
C LYS A 83 35.03 -12.36 44.17
N ILE A 84 34.02 -11.50 44.12
CA ILE A 84 33.50 -10.91 42.87
C ILE A 84 34.37 -9.71 42.42
N GLU A 85 34.74 -8.82 43.34
CA GLU A 85 35.52 -7.60 43.04
C GLU A 85 36.90 -7.91 42.41
N ARG A 86 37.53 -9.04 42.77
CA ARG A 86 38.85 -9.44 42.23
C ARG A 86 38.82 -10.01 40.81
N ILE A 87 37.65 -10.35 40.27
CA ILE A 87 37.53 -10.90 38.90
C ILE A 87 37.44 -9.78 37.85
N ILE A 88 37.07 -8.56 38.26
CA ILE A 88 36.83 -7.42 37.37
C ILE A 88 38.12 -6.74 36.89
N MET A 89 39.26 -6.95 37.58
CA MET A 89 40.52 -6.23 37.35
C MET A 89 41.63 -7.01 36.61
N ALA A 90 41.36 -8.22 36.10
CA ALA A 90 42.41 -9.06 35.52
C ALA A 90 41.92 -9.96 34.36
N ASN A 91 41.75 -9.37 33.16
CA ASN A 91 42.28 -9.91 31.89
C ASN A 91 41.95 -9.02 30.68
N GLN A 92 42.91 -8.20 30.26
CA GLN A 92 42.98 -7.67 28.89
C GLN A 92 43.94 -8.53 28.05
N SER A 93 43.46 -9.62 27.44
CA SER A 93 44.21 -10.29 26.36
C SER A 93 43.38 -11.25 25.48
N SER A 94 43.56 -11.10 24.17
CA SER A 94 43.41 -12.11 23.09
C SER A 94 42.18 -13.07 23.02
N ARG A 95 41.24 -12.69 22.13
CA ARG A 95 40.63 -13.54 21.07
C ARG A 95 40.08 -14.95 21.40
N SER A 96 38.76 -15.10 21.34
CA SER A 96 38.08 -15.73 20.18
C SER A 96 36.54 -15.61 20.30
N SER A 97 35.77 -16.08 19.33
CA SER A 97 34.41 -15.59 19.04
C SER A 97 33.27 -16.35 19.71
N VAL A 98 32.47 -15.65 20.51
CA VAL A 98 31.04 -15.93 20.73
C VAL A 98 30.27 -14.65 20.41
N LYS A 99 29.27 -14.71 19.51
CA LYS A 99 28.47 -13.56 19.11
C LYS A 99 27.14 -13.52 19.87
N THR A 100 27.10 -12.81 20.99
CA THR A 100 25.86 -12.30 21.58
C THR A 100 25.60 -10.89 21.06
N THR A 101 24.40 -10.63 20.54
CA THR A 101 24.02 -9.34 19.96
C THR A 101 23.56 -8.37 21.05
N GLY A 102 24.51 -7.63 21.64
CA GLY A 102 24.19 -6.49 22.51
C GLY A 102 23.47 -5.39 21.74
N CYS A 103 22.31 -4.96 22.24
CA CYS A 103 21.51 -3.90 21.60
C CYS A 103 22.14 -2.52 21.85
N HIS A 104 22.77 -1.94 20.83
CA HIS A 104 23.34 -0.60 20.87
C HIS A 104 22.88 0.22 19.65
N LEU A 105 22.16 1.31 19.92
CA LEU A 105 21.56 2.22 18.94
C LEU A 105 22.61 3.11 18.25
N ARG A 106 23.39 2.51 17.33
CA ARG A 106 24.46 3.21 16.59
C ARG A 106 24.01 4.47 15.83
N HIS A 107 22.74 4.59 15.50
CA HIS A 107 22.24 5.68 14.65
C HIS A 107 22.07 7.04 15.33
N VAL A 108 22.10 7.12 16.68
CA VAL A 108 21.89 8.40 17.40
C VAL A 108 23.22 9.05 17.80
N GLU A 109 24.20 8.27 18.25
CA GLU A 109 25.51 8.78 18.72
C GLU A 109 26.44 9.18 17.56
N SER A 110 26.19 8.68 16.35
CA SER A 110 27.01 8.90 15.14
C SER A 110 27.08 10.36 14.65
N MET A 111 26.34 11.30 15.25
CA MET A 111 26.44 12.73 14.94
C MET A 111 27.61 13.43 15.65
N SER A 112 28.31 12.74 16.57
CA SER A 112 29.41 13.32 17.36
C SER A 112 30.80 13.19 16.71
N THR A 113 31.04 12.18 15.88
CA THR A 113 32.32 11.97 15.16
C THR A 113 32.07 11.39 13.77
N PRO A 114 32.67 11.95 12.70
CA PRO A 114 32.56 11.38 11.36
C PRO A 114 33.36 10.06 11.25
N PRO A 115 32.94 9.10 10.41
CA PRO A 115 33.64 7.82 10.28
C PRO A 115 35.10 7.99 9.83
N SER A 116 36.02 7.45 10.64
CA SER A 116 37.47 7.48 10.38
C SER A 116 37.81 6.69 9.11
N GLY A 117 37.92 7.38 7.98
CA GLY A 117 38.03 6.78 6.65
C GLY A 117 37.49 7.69 5.54
N ALA A 118 36.56 8.59 5.87
CA ALA A 118 36.28 9.74 5.02
C ALA A 118 37.49 10.69 5.02
N GLY A 119 37.96 11.09 3.84
CA GLY A 119 38.88 12.22 3.71
C GLY A 119 38.24 13.53 4.16
N LYS A 120 39.02 14.61 4.27
CA LYS A 120 38.46 15.95 4.54
C LYS A 120 37.51 16.35 3.41
N ILE A 121 36.21 16.23 3.64
CA ILE A 121 35.16 16.84 2.82
C ILE A 121 35.36 18.35 2.95
N SER A 122 35.95 18.98 1.93
CA SER A 122 36.42 20.38 1.99
C SER A 122 35.26 21.37 2.08
N HIS A 123 34.16 21.08 1.39
CA HIS A 123 32.87 21.74 1.54
C HIS A 123 31.75 20.69 1.51
N LEU A 124 30.66 20.94 2.23
CA LEU A 124 29.47 20.09 2.17
C LEU A 124 28.75 20.36 0.85
N ASN A 125 29.08 19.63 -0.21
CA ASN A 125 28.52 19.85 -1.54
C ASN A 125 27.00 19.62 -1.55
N ALA A 126 26.24 20.71 -1.50
CA ALA A 126 24.79 20.68 -1.41
C ALA A 126 24.17 21.87 -2.14
N VAL A 127 22.87 21.76 -2.45
CA VAL A 127 22.05 22.88 -2.93
C VAL A 127 20.85 23.08 -2.03
N ILE A 128 20.34 24.31 -1.95
CA ILE A 128 19.09 24.63 -1.27
C ILE A 128 17.94 24.58 -2.30
N LEU A 129 16.79 24.08 -1.88
CA LEU A 129 15.55 24.01 -2.66
C LEU A 129 15.22 25.35 -3.33
N GLY A 130 15.19 25.36 -4.66
CA GLY A 130 14.84 26.52 -5.48
C GLY A 130 15.99 27.46 -5.83
N GLU A 131 17.20 27.29 -5.27
CA GLU A 131 18.34 28.19 -5.53
C GLU A 131 19.19 27.75 -6.74
N ALA A 132 19.39 26.44 -6.93
CA ALA A 132 20.27 25.89 -7.97
C ALA A 132 19.81 24.51 -8.47
N LEU A 133 20.35 24.10 -9.62
CA LEU A 133 20.20 22.73 -10.13
C LEU A 133 21.15 21.78 -9.37
N ALA A 134 20.67 20.61 -8.97
CA ALA A 134 21.49 19.59 -8.34
C ALA A 134 22.34 18.83 -9.39
N THR A 135 23.66 18.94 -9.30
CA THR A 135 24.64 18.26 -10.17
C THR A 135 25.10 16.93 -9.56
N GLU A 136 25.94 16.17 -10.28
CA GLU A 136 26.52 14.93 -9.73
C GLU A 136 27.41 15.15 -8.52
N GLU A 137 28.01 16.34 -8.40
CA GLU A 137 28.89 16.75 -7.30
C GLU A 137 28.12 17.04 -6.01
N ASN A 138 26.81 17.31 -6.08
CA ASN A 138 25.98 17.57 -4.90
C ASN A 138 25.48 16.26 -4.24
N ASP A 139 25.88 16.06 -2.98
CA ASP A 139 25.49 14.91 -2.15
C ASP A 139 24.10 15.08 -1.51
N LEU A 140 23.68 16.33 -1.28
CA LEU A 140 22.47 16.69 -0.52
C LEU A 140 21.69 17.83 -1.17
N VAL A 141 20.36 17.79 -1.02
CA VAL A 141 19.43 18.89 -1.32
C VAL A 141 18.72 19.28 -0.03
N PHE A 142 18.98 20.48 0.47
CA PHE A 142 18.33 21.00 1.68
C PHE A 142 16.93 21.54 1.36
N PRO A 143 15.94 21.36 2.25
CA PRO A 143 14.68 22.09 2.13
C PRO A 143 14.95 23.59 2.29
N GLY A 144 14.25 24.42 1.52
CA GLY A 144 14.41 25.88 1.57
C GLY A 144 13.55 26.48 2.67
N ASP A 145 14.03 27.52 3.34
CA ASP A 145 13.38 28.15 4.50
C ASP A 145 11.89 28.47 4.27
N SER A 146 11.55 28.95 3.07
CA SER A 146 10.17 29.28 2.69
C SER A 146 9.24 28.07 2.58
N PHE A 147 9.77 26.88 2.27
CA PHE A 147 9.05 25.61 2.30
C PHE A 147 8.97 25.08 3.74
N SER A 148 10.11 25.00 4.44
CA SER A 148 10.17 24.51 5.82
C SER A 148 9.25 25.30 6.76
N ALA A 149 9.22 26.64 6.65
CA ALA A 149 8.34 27.48 7.46
C ALA A 149 6.83 27.22 7.26
N GLN A 150 6.42 26.56 6.18
CA GLN A 150 5.04 26.21 5.87
C GLN A 150 4.72 24.71 6.08
N ALA A 151 5.75 23.89 6.34
CA ALA A 151 5.62 22.44 6.45
C ALA A 151 5.00 22.00 7.80
N LEU A 152 4.24 20.90 7.77
CA LEU A 152 3.65 20.26 8.96
C LEU A 152 4.74 19.80 9.95
N ILE A 153 5.92 19.45 9.43
CA ILE A 153 7.14 19.15 10.19
C ILE A 153 8.25 20.05 9.64
N PRO A 154 8.50 21.22 10.27
CA PRO A 154 9.36 22.28 9.71
C PRO A 154 10.85 22.12 10.06
N SER A 155 11.24 21.10 10.83
CA SER A 155 12.62 20.94 11.30
C SER A 155 12.98 19.49 11.68
N PRO A 156 14.28 19.15 11.72
CA PRO A 156 14.76 17.85 12.22
C PRO A 156 14.28 17.56 13.64
N GLN A 157 14.33 18.57 14.53
CA GLN A 157 13.93 18.41 15.93
C GLN A 157 12.45 18.05 16.05
N LYS A 158 11.57 18.71 15.29
CA LYS A 158 10.13 18.41 15.34
C LYS A 158 9.81 17.00 14.83
N TYR A 159 10.56 16.50 13.85
CA TYR A 159 10.53 15.08 13.48
C TYR A 159 11.00 14.19 14.64
N LEU A 160 12.16 14.48 15.24
CA LEU A 160 12.74 13.66 16.32
C LEU A 160 11.83 13.57 17.54
N ASP A 161 11.20 14.67 17.95
CA ASP A 161 10.25 14.70 19.08
C ASP A 161 9.04 13.79 18.82
N MET A 162 8.47 13.84 17.61
CA MET A 162 7.30 13.04 17.23
C MET A 162 7.66 11.57 16.98
N TYR A 163 8.81 11.30 16.34
CA TYR A 163 9.32 9.95 16.16
C TYR A 163 9.62 9.28 17.50
N LYS A 164 10.34 9.97 18.40
CA LYS A 164 10.62 9.50 19.76
C LYS A 164 9.32 9.14 20.49
N ARG A 165 8.33 10.04 20.52
CA ARG A 165 7.03 9.74 21.14
C ARG A 165 6.33 8.54 20.48
N SER A 166 6.38 8.43 19.15
CA SER A 166 5.73 7.30 18.44
C SER A 166 6.33 5.93 18.72
N VAL A 167 7.55 5.87 19.29
CA VAL A 167 8.25 4.63 19.67
C VAL A 167 8.24 4.40 21.19
N GLU A 168 8.33 5.46 22.01
CA GLU A 168 8.31 5.36 23.48
C GLU A 168 6.89 5.37 24.09
N ASP A 169 5.93 6.03 23.44
CA ASP A 169 4.50 6.08 23.77
C ASP A 169 3.66 5.77 22.51
N PRO A 170 3.76 4.56 21.93
CA PRO A 170 2.98 4.21 20.75
C PRO A 170 1.46 4.24 21.04
N ALA A 171 1.05 3.83 22.24
CA ALA A 171 -0.36 3.78 22.64
C ALA A 171 -1.00 5.17 22.71
N GLY A 172 -0.34 6.15 23.33
CA GLY A 172 -0.82 7.53 23.40
C GLY A 172 -0.66 8.27 22.07
N PHE A 173 0.51 8.17 21.42
CA PHE A 173 0.76 8.80 20.12
C PHE A 173 -0.29 8.43 19.07
N TRP A 174 -0.57 7.13 18.91
CA TRP A 174 -1.55 6.67 17.94
C TRP A 174 -3.00 6.90 18.39
N SER A 175 -3.28 6.98 19.70
CA SER A 175 -4.62 7.35 20.21
C SER A 175 -4.98 8.81 19.92
N ASP A 176 -4.02 9.73 20.00
CA ASP A 176 -4.21 11.15 19.67
C ASP A 176 -4.48 11.36 18.17
N ILE A 177 -3.82 10.56 17.32
CA ILE A 177 -4.02 10.57 15.87
C ILE A 177 -5.35 9.90 15.50
N ALA A 178 -5.63 8.71 16.03
CA ALA A 178 -6.89 8.00 15.80
C ALA A 178 -8.12 8.80 16.25
N SER A 179 -7.97 9.63 17.28
CA SER A 179 -9.03 10.53 17.77
C SER A 179 -9.41 11.69 16.83
N GLN A 180 -8.69 11.90 15.72
CA GLN A 180 -9.05 12.84 14.64
C GLN A 180 -10.02 12.22 13.61
N PHE A 181 -10.33 10.93 13.74
CA PHE A 181 -11.27 10.19 12.90
C PHE A 181 -12.58 9.95 13.65
N TYR A 182 -13.66 9.68 12.91
CA TYR A 182 -14.92 9.30 13.51
C TYR A 182 -14.88 7.84 13.97
N TRP A 183 -15.25 7.63 15.22
CA TRP A 183 -15.45 6.32 15.84
C TRP A 183 -16.79 6.34 16.57
N LYS A 184 -17.70 5.45 16.18
CA LYS A 184 -19.00 5.28 16.85
C LYS A 184 -18.82 4.86 18.31
N HIS A 185 -17.84 3.99 18.54
CA HIS A 185 -17.33 3.64 19.86
C HIS A 185 -15.80 3.69 19.80
N LYS A 186 -15.13 4.36 20.74
CA LYS A 186 -13.66 4.33 20.83
C LYS A 186 -13.18 2.99 21.40
N TRP A 187 -11.94 2.65 21.08
CA TRP A 187 -11.25 1.44 21.55
C TRP A 187 -11.04 1.43 23.06
N GLY A 188 -10.89 0.22 23.61
CA GLY A 188 -10.56 0.01 25.01
C GLY A 188 -9.06 0.09 25.31
N GLN A 189 -8.67 -0.46 26.45
CA GLN A 189 -7.28 -0.77 26.77
C GLN A 189 -7.07 -2.30 26.74
N PRO A 190 -5.93 -2.80 26.23
CA PRO A 190 -4.81 -2.04 25.65
C PRO A 190 -5.13 -1.48 24.26
N VAL A 191 -4.55 -0.32 23.91
CA VAL A 191 -4.71 0.32 22.58
C VAL A 191 -4.20 -0.57 21.45
N TYR A 192 -3.11 -1.30 21.69
CA TYR A 192 -2.54 -2.26 20.75
C TYR A 192 -2.10 -3.53 21.48
N LEU A 193 -2.02 -4.64 20.76
CA LEU A 193 -1.50 -5.90 21.25
C LEU A 193 -0.76 -6.62 20.13
N GLU A 194 0.47 -7.05 20.39
CA GLU A 194 1.31 -7.73 19.40
C GLU A 194 1.98 -9.00 19.96
N ASN A 195 2.11 -10.00 19.09
CA ASN A 195 3.08 -11.07 19.20
C ASN A 195 3.75 -11.23 17.82
N LEU A 196 5.03 -10.86 17.75
CA LEU A 196 5.88 -11.06 16.57
C LEU A 196 6.81 -12.28 16.72
N ASP A 197 6.76 -12.97 17.86
CA ASP A 197 7.62 -14.12 18.18
C ASP A 197 6.88 -15.44 17.93
N VAL A 198 7.27 -16.16 16.87
CA VAL A 198 6.73 -17.47 16.51
C VAL A 198 6.92 -18.53 17.60
N CYS A 199 7.86 -18.34 18.53
CA CYS A 199 8.08 -19.25 19.66
C CYS A 199 7.10 -18.99 20.82
N ARG A 200 6.39 -17.86 20.83
CA ARG A 200 5.39 -17.51 21.87
C ARG A 200 3.95 -17.84 21.47
N GLY A 201 3.74 -18.27 20.23
CA GLY A 201 2.43 -18.64 19.69
C GLY A 201 2.23 -18.11 18.27
N THR A 202 0.98 -18.10 17.82
CA THR A 202 0.61 -17.52 16.53
C THR A 202 0.99 -16.03 16.48
N ILE A 203 1.47 -15.57 15.33
CA ILE A 203 1.67 -14.14 15.06
C ILE A 203 0.30 -13.45 15.12
N ASN A 204 0.21 -12.39 15.91
CA ASN A 204 -1.03 -11.64 16.13
C ASN A 204 -0.67 -10.16 16.31
N ILE A 205 -1.34 -9.26 15.61
CA ILE A 205 -1.13 -7.81 15.71
C ILE A 205 -2.53 -7.19 15.68
N GLN A 206 -2.87 -6.38 16.68
CA GLN A 206 -4.20 -5.80 16.84
C GLN A 206 -4.09 -4.34 17.30
N TRP A 207 -4.84 -3.43 16.68
CA TRP A 207 -4.82 -1.99 16.93
C TRP A 207 -6.23 -1.42 17.03
N PHE A 208 -6.51 -0.65 18.09
CA PHE A 208 -7.81 -0.03 18.36
C PHE A 208 -8.98 -1.03 18.48
N LYS A 209 -8.70 -2.27 18.88
CA LYS A 209 -9.68 -3.35 19.02
C LYS A 209 -10.83 -2.97 19.94
N GLY A 210 -12.06 -3.34 19.58
CA GLY A 210 -13.29 -2.89 20.26
C GLY A 210 -13.71 -1.47 19.91
N GLY A 211 -12.88 -0.73 19.16
CA GLY A 211 -13.27 0.54 18.55
C GLY A 211 -14.07 0.29 17.28
N PHE A 212 -15.28 0.85 17.20
CA PHE A 212 -16.16 0.70 16.05
C PHE A 212 -16.10 1.93 15.15
N THR A 213 -15.84 1.72 13.85
CA THR A 213 -15.73 2.79 12.84
C THR A 213 -16.25 2.30 11.48
N ASN A 214 -16.15 3.15 10.46
CA ASN A 214 -16.23 2.77 9.07
C ASN A 214 -15.27 3.67 8.26
N ILE A 215 -14.41 3.09 7.42
CA ILE A 215 -13.43 3.85 6.65
C ILE A 215 -14.07 4.65 5.51
N CYS A 216 -15.15 4.16 4.89
CA CYS A 216 -15.91 4.91 3.89
C CYS A 216 -16.56 6.16 4.50
N TYR A 217 -17.13 6.04 5.71
CA TYR A 217 -17.67 7.19 6.45
C TYR A 217 -16.60 8.25 6.71
N ASN A 218 -15.38 7.82 7.07
CA ASN A 218 -14.26 8.72 7.29
C ASN A 218 -13.69 9.33 5.99
N CYS A 219 -13.82 8.65 4.85
CA CYS A 219 -13.46 9.16 3.53
C CYS A 219 -14.47 10.14 2.92
N LEU A 220 -15.76 10.01 3.24
CA LEU A 220 -16.83 10.75 2.54
C LEU A 220 -17.69 11.56 3.51
N ASP A 221 -18.54 10.90 4.29
CA ASP A 221 -19.56 11.48 5.15
C ASP A 221 -18.96 12.51 6.12
N ARG A 222 -17.91 12.14 6.86
CA ARG A 222 -17.16 13.04 7.77
C ARG A 222 -16.59 14.27 7.05
N ASN A 223 -16.15 14.13 5.79
CA ASN A 223 -15.61 15.27 5.03
C ASN A 223 -16.72 16.22 4.55
N ILE A 224 -17.88 15.67 4.19
CA ILE A 224 -19.09 16.41 3.83
C ILE A 224 -19.62 17.18 5.03
N GLU A 225 -19.71 16.53 6.19
CA GLU A 225 -20.01 17.15 7.50
C GLU A 225 -19.00 18.25 7.87
N SER A 226 -17.73 18.07 7.51
CA SER A 226 -16.66 19.08 7.66
C SER A 226 -16.69 20.19 6.57
N GLY A 227 -17.79 20.33 5.82
CA GLY A 227 -18.01 21.40 4.84
C GLY A 227 -17.45 21.15 3.43
N ASN A 228 -16.90 19.96 3.13
CA ASN A 228 -16.31 19.67 1.82
C ASN A 228 -17.34 19.16 0.78
N ALA A 229 -18.65 19.29 1.03
CA ALA A 229 -19.72 18.70 0.21
C ALA A 229 -19.57 18.96 -1.30
N ASP A 230 -19.29 20.21 -1.67
CA ASP A 230 -19.12 20.70 -3.05
C ASP A 230 -17.65 20.71 -3.52
N LYS A 231 -16.70 20.38 -2.64
CA LYS A 231 -15.29 20.22 -3.03
C LYS A 231 -15.18 19.04 -3.99
N ILE A 232 -14.41 19.18 -5.06
CA ILE A 232 -14.11 18.07 -5.97
C ILE A 232 -13.32 17.01 -5.18
N ALA A 233 -13.86 15.79 -5.12
CA ALA A 233 -13.18 14.62 -4.58
C ALA A 233 -12.29 13.98 -5.65
N ILE A 234 -12.84 13.81 -6.87
CA ILE A 234 -12.17 13.16 -7.99
C ILE A 234 -12.26 14.05 -9.22
N TYR A 235 -11.11 14.33 -9.85
CA TYR A 235 -11.02 14.60 -11.29
C TYR A 235 -10.69 13.29 -12.01
N TRP A 236 -11.35 13.01 -13.13
CA TRP A 236 -11.04 11.87 -13.98
C TRP A 236 -10.66 12.32 -15.38
N GLU A 237 -9.56 11.78 -15.89
CA GLU A 237 -9.06 11.99 -17.25
C GLU A 237 -9.03 10.64 -18.00
N GLY A 238 -9.72 10.58 -19.14
CA GLY A 238 -9.79 9.39 -19.97
C GLY A 238 -8.53 9.15 -20.81
N ASN A 239 -8.53 8.01 -21.52
CA ASN A 239 -7.46 7.67 -22.46
C ASN A 239 -7.30 8.71 -23.58
N GLU A 240 -8.41 9.20 -24.14
CA GLU A 240 -8.42 10.22 -25.19
C GLU A 240 -8.41 11.65 -24.58
N PRO A 241 -7.52 12.55 -25.01
CA PRO A 241 -7.52 13.95 -24.56
C PRO A 241 -8.88 14.64 -24.74
N GLY A 242 -9.30 15.39 -23.72
CA GLY A 242 -10.57 16.12 -23.70
C GLY A 242 -11.76 15.35 -23.11
N PHE A 243 -11.67 14.02 -23.00
CA PHE A 243 -12.65 13.23 -22.24
C PHE A 243 -12.32 13.30 -20.74
N GLN A 244 -13.05 14.15 -20.03
CA GLN A 244 -12.85 14.41 -18.61
C GLN A 244 -14.18 14.40 -17.86
N TYR A 245 -14.14 13.99 -16.59
CA TYR A 245 -15.26 14.11 -15.65
C TYR A 245 -14.77 14.55 -14.27
N SER A 246 -15.69 14.94 -13.40
CA SER A 246 -15.38 15.24 -12.00
C SER A 246 -16.56 14.87 -11.09
N LEU A 247 -16.24 14.54 -9.83
CA LEU A 247 -17.22 14.27 -8.78
C LEU A 247 -16.89 15.13 -7.56
N THR A 248 -17.88 15.86 -7.04
CA THR A 248 -17.82 16.42 -5.68
C THR A 248 -17.87 15.31 -4.62
N TYR A 249 -17.50 15.60 -3.38
CA TYR A 249 -17.67 14.64 -2.28
C TYR A 249 -19.12 14.17 -2.13
N SER A 250 -20.10 15.07 -2.26
CA SER A 250 -21.53 14.70 -2.27
C SER A 250 -21.87 13.76 -3.44
N GLN A 251 -21.44 14.06 -4.66
CA GLN A 251 -21.68 13.21 -5.83
C GLN A 251 -21.00 11.83 -5.71
N LEU A 252 -19.79 11.79 -5.15
CA LEU A 252 -19.06 10.55 -4.88
C LEU A 252 -19.79 9.70 -3.83
N LEU A 253 -20.25 10.30 -2.73
CA LEU A 253 -21.09 9.62 -1.73
C LEU A 253 -22.36 9.05 -2.36
N HIS A 254 -23.06 9.81 -3.21
CA HIS A 254 -24.25 9.32 -3.89
C HIS A 254 -23.94 8.06 -4.73
N ARG A 255 -22.87 8.03 -5.53
CA ARG A 255 -22.49 6.83 -6.31
C ARG A 255 -22.10 5.64 -5.43
N VAL A 256 -21.36 5.89 -4.35
CA VAL A 256 -20.95 4.87 -3.38
C VAL A 256 -22.16 4.26 -2.66
N CYS A 257 -23.14 5.08 -2.25
CA CYS A 257 -24.40 4.62 -1.67
C CYS A 257 -25.24 3.80 -2.66
N GLN A 258 -25.30 4.23 -3.94
CA GLN A 258 -26.03 3.49 -4.98
C GLN A 258 -25.48 2.07 -5.16
N LEU A 259 -24.15 1.92 -5.27
CA LEU A 259 -23.54 0.59 -5.36
C LEU A 259 -23.68 -0.20 -4.04
N ALA A 260 -23.47 0.45 -2.89
CA ALA A 260 -23.60 -0.20 -1.58
C ALA A 260 -25.01 -0.80 -1.36
N ASN A 261 -26.05 -0.08 -1.78
CA ASN A 261 -27.43 -0.56 -1.76
C ASN A 261 -27.63 -1.74 -2.73
N TYR A 262 -27.14 -1.66 -3.97
CA TYR A 262 -27.20 -2.78 -4.93
C TYR A 262 -26.52 -4.04 -4.40
N LEU A 263 -25.30 -3.92 -3.87
CA LEU A 263 -24.54 -5.05 -3.30
C LEU A 263 -25.29 -5.71 -2.13
N LYS A 264 -25.94 -4.91 -1.27
CA LYS A 264 -26.79 -5.42 -0.18
C LYS A 264 -28.04 -6.15 -0.69
N ASP A 265 -28.67 -5.65 -1.75
CA ASP A 265 -29.85 -6.25 -2.38
C ASP A 265 -29.54 -7.64 -2.98
N ILE A 266 -28.43 -7.76 -3.73
CA ILE A 266 -27.92 -9.06 -4.22
C ILE A 266 -27.24 -9.91 -3.12
N GLY A 267 -27.45 -9.57 -1.85
CA GLY A 267 -27.11 -10.43 -0.72
C GLY A 267 -25.64 -10.44 -0.30
N VAL A 268 -24.83 -9.44 -0.68
CA VAL A 268 -23.50 -9.22 -0.08
C VAL A 268 -23.68 -8.73 1.35
N LYS A 269 -22.99 -9.37 2.29
CA LYS A 269 -23.01 -9.06 3.73
C LYS A 269 -21.62 -8.76 4.25
N LYS A 270 -21.53 -8.20 5.47
CA LYS A 270 -20.28 -8.03 6.21
C LYS A 270 -19.42 -9.31 6.16
N GLY A 271 -18.13 -9.16 5.87
CA GLY A 271 -17.18 -10.27 5.75
C GLY A 271 -17.29 -11.10 4.45
N ASN A 272 -18.21 -10.81 3.53
CA ASN A 272 -18.25 -11.48 2.22
C ASN A 272 -17.22 -10.85 1.27
N ALA A 273 -16.57 -11.67 0.45
CA ALA A 273 -15.59 -11.20 -0.53
C ALA A 273 -16.25 -10.65 -1.81
N VAL A 274 -15.68 -9.57 -2.36
CA VAL A 274 -16.06 -8.98 -3.65
C VAL A 274 -14.80 -8.75 -4.48
N ILE A 275 -14.69 -9.38 -5.64
CA ILE A 275 -13.57 -9.15 -6.57
C ILE A 275 -13.85 -7.88 -7.38
N ILE A 276 -12.84 -7.02 -7.54
CA ILE A 276 -12.91 -5.83 -8.39
C ILE A 276 -11.82 -5.94 -9.47
N TYR A 277 -12.21 -6.22 -10.70
CA TYR A 277 -11.38 -6.27 -11.91
C TYR A 277 -11.71 -5.08 -12.82
N LEU A 278 -11.59 -3.87 -12.27
CA LEU A 278 -11.82 -2.61 -12.98
C LEU A 278 -10.48 -1.97 -13.38
N PRO A 279 -10.44 -1.25 -14.52
CA PRO A 279 -9.37 -0.32 -14.85
C PRO A 279 -9.53 1.01 -14.08
N MET A 280 -8.65 1.98 -14.30
CA MET A 280 -8.64 3.30 -13.65
C MET A 280 -9.77 4.25 -14.13
N LEU A 281 -11.01 3.80 -13.89
CA LEU A 281 -12.26 4.56 -13.97
C LEU A 281 -12.61 5.13 -12.58
N MET A 282 -13.58 6.03 -12.51
CA MET A 282 -14.12 6.52 -11.22
C MET A 282 -14.80 5.38 -10.43
N GLU A 283 -15.34 4.40 -11.14
CA GLU A 283 -16.04 3.24 -10.61
C GLU A 283 -15.14 2.33 -9.76
N LEU A 284 -13.82 2.36 -9.96
CA LEU A 284 -12.85 1.58 -9.19
C LEU A 284 -12.76 2.04 -7.71
N PRO A 285 -12.41 3.30 -7.38
CA PRO A 285 -12.49 3.78 -6.00
C PRO A 285 -13.94 3.77 -5.46
N ILE A 286 -14.96 4.01 -6.30
CA ILE A 286 -16.38 3.86 -5.88
C ILE A 286 -16.67 2.43 -5.39
N ALA A 287 -16.19 1.40 -6.10
CA ALA A 287 -16.40 0.01 -5.72
C ALA A 287 -15.66 -0.38 -4.43
N MET A 288 -14.42 0.09 -4.25
CA MET A 288 -13.64 -0.11 -3.01
C MET A 288 -14.32 0.55 -1.81
N LEU A 289 -14.84 1.77 -1.98
CA LEU A 289 -15.57 2.50 -0.93
C LEU A 289 -16.94 1.87 -0.64
N ALA A 290 -17.69 1.42 -1.65
CA ALA A 290 -18.99 0.79 -1.48
C ALA A 290 -18.91 -0.54 -0.72
N CYS A 291 -17.90 -1.38 -1.02
CA CYS A 291 -17.63 -2.59 -0.26
C CYS A 291 -17.30 -2.26 1.21
N ALA A 292 -16.39 -1.31 1.43
CA ALA A 292 -16.03 -0.83 2.77
C ALA A 292 -17.22 -0.22 3.53
N ARG A 293 -18.16 0.44 2.85
CA ARG A 293 -19.37 1.01 3.45
C ARG A 293 -20.29 -0.06 4.05
N ILE A 294 -20.29 -1.27 3.49
CA ILE A 294 -21.15 -2.39 3.92
C ILE A 294 -20.38 -3.48 4.67
N GLY A 295 -19.12 -3.22 5.03
CA GLY A 295 -18.24 -4.19 5.70
C GLY A 295 -17.86 -5.41 4.84
N ALA A 296 -18.00 -5.32 3.52
CA ALA A 296 -17.60 -6.37 2.59
C ALA A 296 -16.10 -6.25 2.28
N VAL A 297 -15.42 -7.39 2.18
CA VAL A 297 -13.97 -7.48 1.97
C VAL A 297 -13.70 -7.41 0.48
N HIS A 298 -13.31 -6.25 -0.03
CA HIS A 298 -12.98 -6.16 -1.46
C HIS A 298 -11.61 -6.78 -1.76
N SER A 299 -11.44 -7.22 -3.00
CA SER A 299 -10.19 -7.76 -3.52
C SER A 299 -9.96 -7.20 -4.91
N VAL A 300 -9.23 -6.11 -5.02
CA VAL A 300 -8.88 -5.52 -6.33
C VAL A 300 -7.85 -6.40 -7.03
N VAL A 301 -8.10 -6.70 -8.31
CA VAL A 301 -7.23 -7.48 -9.17
C VAL A 301 -6.88 -6.62 -10.38
N PHE A 302 -5.58 -6.36 -10.57
CA PHE A 302 -5.09 -5.50 -11.65
C PHE A 302 -5.61 -5.93 -13.02
N ALA A 303 -6.24 -5.00 -13.74
CA ALA A 303 -6.90 -5.22 -15.04
C ALA A 303 -5.96 -5.64 -16.21
N GLY A 304 -4.65 -5.76 -15.94
CA GLY A 304 -3.68 -6.35 -16.87
C GLY A 304 -3.36 -7.83 -16.63
N PHE A 305 -3.94 -8.50 -15.61
CA PHE A 305 -3.70 -9.91 -15.33
C PHE A 305 -4.51 -10.86 -16.22
N SER A 306 -4.00 -12.10 -16.40
CA SER A 306 -4.62 -13.16 -17.19
C SER A 306 -5.87 -13.78 -16.53
N ALA A 307 -6.65 -14.52 -17.32
CA ALA A 307 -7.82 -15.26 -16.84
C ALA A 307 -7.45 -16.24 -15.70
N GLU A 308 -6.39 -17.03 -15.88
CA GLU A 308 -5.82 -17.92 -14.86
C GLU A 308 -5.45 -17.15 -13.58
N SER A 309 -4.78 -16.00 -13.72
CA SER A 309 -4.38 -15.16 -12.57
C SER A 309 -5.58 -14.59 -11.80
N LEU A 310 -6.70 -14.36 -12.48
CA LEU A 310 -7.96 -13.94 -11.89
C LEU A 310 -8.70 -15.13 -11.25
N ALA A 311 -8.79 -16.27 -11.96
CA ALA A 311 -9.43 -17.49 -11.50
C ALA A 311 -8.81 -18.03 -10.20
N GLN A 312 -7.48 -18.04 -10.11
CA GLN A 312 -6.75 -18.40 -8.89
C GLN A 312 -7.14 -17.53 -7.68
N ARG A 313 -7.46 -16.26 -7.89
CA ARG A 313 -7.88 -15.33 -6.83
C ARG A 313 -9.35 -15.51 -6.46
N ILE A 314 -10.23 -15.71 -7.44
CA ILE A 314 -11.65 -16.04 -7.24
C ILE A 314 -11.79 -17.35 -6.45
N MET A 315 -11.02 -18.40 -6.79
CA MET A 315 -11.05 -19.68 -6.08
C MET A 315 -10.56 -19.62 -4.62
N ASP A 316 -9.68 -18.66 -4.31
CA ASP A 316 -9.09 -18.49 -2.97
C ASP A 316 -9.99 -17.65 -2.05
N CYS A 317 -10.41 -16.44 -2.47
CA CYS A 317 -11.29 -15.58 -1.66
C CYS A 317 -12.79 -15.93 -1.73
N LYS A 318 -13.22 -16.72 -2.71
CA LYS A 318 -14.60 -17.21 -2.90
C LYS A 318 -15.65 -16.08 -2.89
N PRO A 319 -15.54 -15.13 -3.84
CA PRO A 319 -16.39 -13.95 -3.88
C PRO A 319 -17.81 -14.31 -4.37
N LYS A 320 -18.82 -13.61 -3.84
CA LYS A 320 -20.17 -13.66 -4.41
C LYS A 320 -20.28 -12.88 -5.72
N VAL A 321 -19.51 -11.79 -5.82
CA VAL A 321 -19.63 -10.80 -6.87
C VAL A 321 -18.26 -10.53 -7.48
N VAL A 322 -18.21 -10.54 -8.80
CA VAL A 322 -17.11 -9.96 -9.60
C VAL A 322 -17.63 -8.66 -10.20
N ILE A 323 -16.97 -7.54 -9.89
CA ILE A 323 -17.19 -6.24 -10.53
C ILE A 323 -16.12 -6.08 -11.61
N THR A 324 -16.53 -5.83 -12.86
CA THR A 324 -15.64 -5.72 -14.03
C THR A 324 -16.11 -4.62 -14.98
N CYS A 325 -15.30 -4.33 -15.99
CA CYS A 325 -15.66 -3.48 -17.13
C CYS A 325 -15.76 -4.34 -18.41
N ASN A 326 -16.46 -3.86 -19.44
CA ASN A 326 -16.52 -4.57 -20.73
C ASN A 326 -15.16 -4.57 -21.45
N ALA A 327 -14.59 -3.38 -21.62
CA ALA A 327 -13.26 -3.17 -22.18
C ALA A 327 -12.59 -1.91 -21.59
N VAL A 328 -11.32 -1.69 -21.93
CA VAL A 328 -10.59 -0.45 -21.65
C VAL A 328 -9.67 -0.11 -22.83
N LYS A 329 -9.38 1.18 -23.04
CA LYS A 329 -8.30 1.63 -23.92
C LYS A 329 -7.07 2.00 -23.11
N ARG A 330 -5.89 1.59 -23.59
CA ARG A 330 -4.60 1.99 -23.02
C ARG A 330 -3.66 2.40 -24.16
N GLY A 331 -3.56 3.70 -24.39
CA GLY A 331 -3.09 4.25 -25.66
C GLY A 331 -4.05 3.85 -26.79
N SER A 332 -3.50 3.48 -27.94
CA SER A 332 -4.29 2.99 -29.09
C SER A 332 -4.83 1.56 -28.93
N LYS A 333 -4.44 0.82 -27.87
CA LYS A 333 -4.83 -0.59 -27.69
C LYS A 333 -6.12 -0.72 -26.85
N ILE A 334 -7.11 -1.42 -27.41
CA ILE A 334 -8.28 -1.93 -26.67
C ILE A 334 -7.90 -3.24 -25.96
N ILE A 335 -8.40 -3.43 -24.74
CA ILE A 335 -8.27 -4.65 -23.92
C ILE A 335 -9.68 -5.09 -23.51
N ASN A 336 -10.08 -6.29 -23.93
CA ASN A 336 -11.41 -6.85 -23.65
C ASN A 336 -11.43 -7.49 -22.25
N LEU A 337 -11.70 -6.68 -21.22
CA LEU A 337 -11.68 -7.14 -19.83
C LEU A 337 -12.75 -8.22 -19.55
N LYS A 338 -13.94 -8.09 -20.14
CA LYS A 338 -15.03 -9.06 -19.98
C LYS A 338 -14.71 -10.44 -20.57
N ASP A 339 -13.98 -10.51 -21.70
CA ASP A 339 -13.53 -11.79 -22.26
C ASP A 339 -12.56 -12.52 -21.31
N ILE A 340 -11.73 -11.78 -20.56
CA ILE A 340 -10.80 -12.33 -19.57
C ILE A 340 -11.58 -12.85 -18.35
N VAL A 341 -12.59 -12.11 -17.89
CA VAL A 341 -13.48 -12.53 -16.79
C VAL A 341 -14.29 -13.76 -17.16
N ASP A 342 -14.84 -13.84 -18.38
CA ASP A 342 -15.60 -15.01 -18.82
C ASP A 342 -14.74 -16.27 -18.85
N ALA A 343 -13.51 -16.18 -19.37
CA ALA A 343 -12.55 -17.28 -19.32
C ALA A 343 -12.19 -17.69 -17.88
N ALA A 344 -11.99 -16.73 -16.98
CA ALA A 344 -11.71 -17.01 -15.57
C ALA A 344 -12.88 -17.69 -14.85
N LEU A 345 -14.13 -17.25 -15.11
CA LEU A 345 -15.34 -17.83 -14.53
C LEU A 345 -15.63 -19.24 -15.04
N VAL A 346 -15.28 -19.55 -16.30
CA VAL A 346 -15.29 -20.94 -16.82
C VAL A 346 -14.25 -21.80 -16.11
N GLU A 347 -13.02 -21.30 -15.90
CA GLU A 347 -11.98 -22.01 -15.15
C GLU A 347 -12.41 -22.28 -13.69
N CYS A 348 -13.02 -21.30 -13.03
CA CYS A 348 -13.61 -21.47 -11.70
C CYS A 348 -14.73 -22.52 -11.69
N SER A 349 -15.64 -22.48 -12.68
CA SER A 349 -16.75 -23.43 -12.79
C SER A 349 -16.26 -24.87 -12.97
N ASN A 350 -15.19 -25.09 -13.75
CA ASN A 350 -14.52 -26.38 -13.91
C ASN A 350 -13.87 -26.90 -12.61
N ASN A 351 -13.65 -26.03 -11.63
CA ASN A 351 -13.12 -26.34 -10.29
C ASN A 351 -14.20 -26.25 -9.19
N SER A 352 -15.48 -26.35 -9.55
CA SER A 352 -16.64 -26.28 -8.64
C SER A 352 -16.74 -24.96 -7.84
N MET A 353 -16.30 -23.84 -8.44
CA MET A 353 -16.42 -22.49 -7.88
C MET A 353 -17.36 -21.64 -8.75
N SER A 354 -18.51 -21.27 -8.22
CA SER A 354 -19.47 -20.35 -8.85
C SER A 354 -19.32 -18.93 -8.28
N VAL A 355 -19.63 -17.93 -9.11
CA VAL A 355 -19.83 -16.53 -8.70
C VAL A 355 -21.27 -16.17 -9.03
N ASP A 356 -22.00 -15.62 -8.06
CA ASP A 356 -23.44 -15.38 -8.16
C ASP A 356 -23.76 -14.28 -9.19
N VAL A 357 -22.97 -13.20 -9.19
CA VAL A 357 -23.19 -12.02 -10.06
C VAL A 357 -21.87 -11.50 -10.66
N CYS A 358 -21.89 -11.21 -11.95
CA CYS A 358 -20.83 -10.49 -12.67
C CYS A 358 -21.33 -9.10 -13.09
N LEU A 359 -21.04 -8.08 -12.26
CA LEU A 359 -21.45 -6.70 -12.49
C LEU A 359 -20.49 -6.03 -13.49
N THR A 360 -20.95 -5.85 -14.73
CA THR A 360 -20.16 -5.32 -15.84
C THR A 360 -20.47 -3.84 -16.10
N TYR A 361 -19.46 -2.98 -16.04
CA TYR A 361 -19.55 -1.58 -16.42
C TYR A 361 -19.34 -1.39 -17.94
N GLU A 362 -20.17 -0.55 -18.55
CA GLU A 362 -20.08 -0.18 -19.97
C GLU A 362 -19.13 1.01 -20.21
N ASN A 363 -17.88 0.74 -20.60
CA ASN A 363 -16.96 1.76 -21.07
C ASN A 363 -17.15 2.00 -22.58
N GLN A 364 -18.10 2.89 -22.89
CA GLN A 364 -18.43 3.30 -24.26
C GLN A 364 -17.27 3.91 -25.05
N ALA A 365 -16.26 4.47 -24.37
CA ALA A 365 -15.06 5.00 -25.04
C ALA A 365 -14.12 3.88 -25.55
N ALA A 366 -14.22 2.68 -24.97
CA ALA A 366 -13.44 1.51 -25.34
C ALA A 366 -14.19 0.51 -26.24
N MET A 367 -15.42 0.13 -25.88
CA MET A 367 -16.23 -0.83 -26.63
C MET A 367 -17.73 -0.60 -26.44
N LYS A 368 -18.50 -0.74 -27.51
CA LYS A 368 -19.97 -0.71 -27.46
C LYS A 368 -20.56 -1.95 -26.80
N ARG A 369 -21.70 -1.79 -26.13
CA ARG A 369 -22.41 -2.85 -25.42
C ARG A 369 -22.79 -4.05 -26.29
N GLU A 370 -23.24 -3.83 -27.52
CA GLU A 370 -23.67 -4.90 -28.44
C GLU A 370 -22.51 -5.78 -28.93
N SER A 371 -21.26 -5.31 -28.77
CA SER A 371 -20.05 -6.07 -29.07
C SER A 371 -19.53 -6.87 -27.87
N THR A 372 -20.17 -6.76 -26.69
CA THR A 372 -19.74 -7.42 -25.45
C THR A 372 -20.55 -8.69 -25.22
N ARG A 373 -19.87 -9.82 -24.95
CA ARG A 373 -20.53 -11.08 -24.58
C ARG A 373 -21.09 -11.02 -23.16
N CYS A 374 -22.33 -11.46 -22.99
CA CYS A 374 -23.11 -11.37 -21.75
C CYS A 374 -23.85 -12.69 -21.54
N GLN A 375 -23.64 -13.35 -20.39
CA GLN A 375 -24.31 -14.59 -20.00
C GLN A 375 -25.55 -14.27 -19.16
N GLU A 376 -26.72 -14.65 -19.69
CA GLU A 376 -28.00 -14.50 -19.01
C GLU A 376 -28.02 -15.20 -17.63
N GLY A 377 -28.69 -14.60 -16.66
CA GLY A 377 -28.79 -15.10 -15.28
C GLY A 377 -27.55 -14.86 -14.39
N ARG A 378 -26.40 -14.45 -14.95
CA ARG A 378 -25.16 -14.16 -14.19
C ARG A 378 -24.63 -12.74 -14.40
N ASP A 379 -24.66 -12.26 -15.64
CA ASP A 379 -24.06 -10.98 -16.01
C ASP A 379 -25.09 -9.85 -15.94
N VAL A 380 -24.72 -8.75 -15.28
CA VAL A 380 -25.61 -7.60 -15.06
C VAL A 380 -24.86 -6.32 -15.41
N TRP A 381 -25.50 -5.44 -16.19
CA TRP A 381 -24.91 -4.15 -16.55
C TRP A 381 -25.05 -3.13 -15.42
N TRP A 382 -23.94 -2.54 -14.98
CA TRP A 382 -23.90 -1.55 -13.91
C TRP A 382 -24.87 -0.39 -14.19
N GLN A 383 -24.81 0.15 -15.41
CA GLN A 383 -25.66 1.22 -15.91
C GLN A 383 -27.17 0.92 -15.78
N ASP A 384 -27.57 -0.34 -15.89
CA ASP A 384 -28.97 -0.75 -15.86
C ASP A 384 -29.53 -0.87 -14.44
N VAL A 385 -28.68 -1.11 -13.44
CA VAL A 385 -29.12 -1.44 -12.07
C VAL A 385 -28.67 -0.42 -11.04
N VAL A 386 -27.38 -0.08 -10.97
CA VAL A 386 -26.82 0.75 -9.89
C VAL A 386 -27.46 2.14 -9.83
N PRO A 387 -27.69 2.87 -10.95
CA PRO A 387 -28.33 4.19 -10.92
C PRO A 387 -29.78 4.22 -10.41
N LYS A 388 -30.46 3.07 -10.27
CA LYS A 388 -31.85 2.97 -9.78
C LYS A 388 -31.94 2.93 -8.24
N TYR A 389 -30.84 2.67 -7.55
CA TYR A 389 -30.83 2.59 -6.08
C TYR A 389 -30.80 3.97 -5.43
N PRO A 390 -31.23 4.10 -4.15
CA PRO A 390 -31.15 5.34 -3.40
C PRO A 390 -29.71 5.86 -3.28
N THR A 391 -29.55 7.18 -3.30
CA THR A 391 -28.27 7.88 -3.12
C THR A 391 -27.83 8.00 -1.65
N SER A 392 -28.62 7.49 -0.71
CA SER A 392 -28.29 7.32 0.70
C SER A 392 -28.19 5.84 1.07
N CYS A 393 -27.20 5.47 1.88
CA CYS A 393 -27.03 4.13 2.42
C CYS A 393 -26.40 4.24 3.81
N GLU A 394 -27.04 3.64 4.82
CA GLU A 394 -26.45 3.48 6.16
C GLU A 394 -25.16 2.66 6.10
N VAL A 395 -24.18 3.03 6.92
CA VAL A 395 -22.88 2.35 6.99
C VAL A 395 -22.94 1.16 7.95
N GLU A 396 -22.29 0.07 7.56
CA GLU A 396 -22.01 -1.04 8.47
C GLU A 396 -20.88 -0.62 9.42
N TRP A 397 -21.16 -0.67 10.72
CA TRP A 397 -20.18 -0.32 11.75
C TRP A 397 -19.33 -1.54 12.08
N VAL A 398 -18.03 -1.44 11.80
CA VAL A 398 -17.08 -2.54 11.92
C VAL A 398 -16.07 -2.28 13.03
N ASP A 399 -15.57 -3.33 13.68
CA ASP A 399 -14.45 -3.24 14.62
C ASP A 399 -13.18 -2.80 13.86
N ALA A 400 -12.24 -2.17 14.56
CA ALA A 400 -10.93 -1.86 14.01
C ALA A 400 -10.23 -3.09 13.40
N GLU A 401 -10.46 -4.28 13.98
CA GLU A 401 -9.88 -5.56 13.55
C GLU A 401 -10.72 -6.32 12.51
N ASP A 402 -11.88 -5.80 12.08
CA ASP A 402 -12.60 -6.40 10.95
C ASP A 402 -11.82 -6.22 9.63
N PRO A 403 -11.69 -7.27 8.79
CA PRO A 403 -10.99 -7.19 7.51
C PRO A 403 -11.61 -6.16 6.55
N LEU A 404 -10.76 -5.32 5.97
CA LEU A 404 -11.18 -4.31 4.99
C LEU A 404 -11.01 -4.79 3.54
N PHE A 405 -9.85 -5.37 3.23
CA PHE A 405 -9.55 -5.88 1.88
C PHE A 405 -8.54 -7.03 1.89
N LEU A 406 -8.52 -7.77 0.78
CA LEU A 406 -7.47 -8.73 0.42
C LEU A 406 -6.73 -8.21 -0.82
N LEU A 407 -5.39 -8.17 -0.78
CA LEU A 407 -4.59 -7.81 -1.94
C LEU A 407 -3.56 -8.89 -2.26
N TYR A 408 -3.71 -9.49 -3.45
CA TYR A 408 -3.01 -10.72 -3.81
C TYR A 408 -1.61 -10.51 -4.42
N THR A 409 -0.57 -10.69 -3.59
CA THR A 409 0.84 -10.61 -4.00
C THR A 409 1.35 -11.90 -4.64
N SER A 410 2.40 -11.80 -5.46
CA SER A 410 3.09 -12.95 -6.06
C SER A 410 3.98 -13.65 -5.01
N GLY A 411 3.43 -14.67 -4.35
CA GLY A 411 4.17 -15.45 -3.36
C GLY A 411 5.35 -16.21 -3.95
N SER A 412 6.45 -16.30 -3.21
CA SER A 412 7.63 -17.14 -3.55
C SER A 412 7.33 -18.63 -3.74
N THR A 413 6.14 -19.07 -3.32
CA THR A 413 5.61 -20.43 -3.39
C THR A 413 4.70 -20.68 -4.60
N GLY A 414 4.71 -19.80 -5.61
CA GLY A 414 3.95 -19.93 -6.86
C GLY A 414 2.47 -19.56 -6.75
N LYS A 415 1.76 -20.05 -5.71
CA LYS A 415 0.40 -19.59 -5.41
C LYS A 415 0.38 -18.12 -4.97
N PRO A 416 -0.57 -17.30 -5.44
CA PRO A 416 -0.74 -15.93 -4.97
C PRO A 416 -1.17 -15.92 -3.50
N LYS A 417 -0.79 -14.88 -2.75
CA LYS A 417 -1.11 -14.75 -1.32
C LYS A 417 -1.97 -13.51 -1.09
N GLY A 418 -3.18 -13.68 -0.56
CA GLY A 418 -4.04 -12.57 -0.18
C GLY A 418 -3.50 -11.90 1.09
N VAL A 419 -2.86 -10.74 0.95
CA VAL A 419 -2.47 -9.90 2.09
C VAL A 419 -3.72 -9.21 2.61
N LEU A 420 -4.05 -9.45 3.88
CA LEU A 420 -5.21 -8.89 4.56
C LEU A 420 -4.83 -7.63 5.32
N HIS A 421 -5.62 -6.57 5.20
CA HIS A 421 -5.54 -5.38 6.07
C HIS A 421 -6.84 -5.21 6.86
N THR A 422 -6.73 -4.88 8.14
CA THR A 422 -7.86 -4.58 9.04
C THR A 422 -8.24 -3.10 8.97
N THR A 423 -9.49 -2.77 9.31
CA THR A 423 -10.07 -1.45 9.03
C THR A 423 -9.41 -0.30 9.79
N GLY A 424 -9.25 -0.43 11.11
CA GLY A 424 -8.90 0.69 12.00
C GLY A 424 -7.44 1.11 11.88
N GLY A 425 -6.51 0.15 12.02
CA GLY A 425 -5.07 0.40 11.90
C GLY A 425 -4.70 0.98 10.52
N TYR A 426 -5.20 0.36 9.45
CA TYR A 426 -4.95 0.80 8.07
C TYR A 426 -5.50 2.21 7.79
N MET A 427 -6.71 2.54 8.27
CA MET A 427 -7.29 3.89 8.16
C MET A 427 -6.38 4.95 8.79
N VAL A 428 -6.00 4.74 10.06
CA VAL A 428 -5.20 5.71 10.81
C VAL A 428 -3.80 5.85 10.19
N TYR A 429 -3.17 4.75 9.78
CA TYR A 429 -1.81 4.75 9.24
C TYR A 429 -1.73 5.39 7.84
N THR A 430 -2.61 5.01 6.90
CA THR A 430 -2.57 5.54 5.53
C THR A 430 -2.91 7.02 5.45
N ALA A 431 -3.86 7.50 6.27
CA ALA A 431 -4.16 8.93 6.39
C ALA A 431 -2.96 9.72 6.96
N THR A 432 -2.26 9.16 7.94
CA THR A 432 -1.12 9.81 8.61
C THR A 432 0.12 9.88 7.71
N THR A 433 0.45 8.77 7.05
CA THR A 433 1.56 8.68 6.11
C THR A 433 1.37 9.61 4.91
N PHE A 434 0.17 9.64 4.31
CA PHE A 434 -0.18 10.60 3.25
C PHE A 434 0.01 12.05 3.73
N LYS A 435 -0.57 12.39 4.89
CA LYS A 435 -0.56 13.76 5.45
C LYS A 435 0.84 14.31 5.64
N TYR A 436 1.73 13.55 6.29
CA TYR A 436 3.07 14.05 6.64
C TYR A 436 4.11 13.87 5.53
N ALA A 437 4.10 12.77 4.77
CA ALA A 437 5.12 12.54 3.74
C ALA A 437 4.92 13.40 2.47
N PHE A 438 3.68 13.78 2.14
CA PHE A 438 3.41 14.76 1.08
C PHE A 438 3.12 16.17 1.61
N ASP A 439 3.23 16.38 2.94
CA ASP A 439 2.98 17.67 3.60
C ASP A 439 1.60 18.27 3.23
N TYR A 440 0.56 17.44 3.18
CA TYR A 440 -0.73 17.75 2.53
C TYR A 440 -1.44 18.98 3.15
N LYS A 441 -1.84 19.93 2.29
CA LYS A 441 -2.69 21.09 2.61
C LYS A 441 -4.07 20.93 1.96
N GLN A 442 -5.12 21.49 2.56
CA GLN A 442 -6.49 21.39 2.00
C GLN A 442 -6.66 21.96 0.59
N SER A 443 -5.77 22.85 0.16
CA SER A 443 -5.69 23.44 -1.19
C SER A 443 -4.91 22.59 -2.21
N ASP A 444 -4.25 21.50 -1.80
CA ASP A 444 -3.48 20.65 -2.72
C ASP A 444 -4.41 19.79 -3.59
N ILE A 445 -4.06 19.72 -4.88
CA ILE A 445 -4.64 18.78 -5.86
C ILE A 445 -3.59 17.69 -6.10
N TYR A 446 -3.96 16.47 -5.78
CA TYR A 446 -3.05 15.33 -5.68
C TYR A 446 -3.20 14.38 -6.86
N TRP A 447 -2.10 13.90 -7.43
CA TRP A 447 -2.13 12.85 -8.43
C TRP A 447 -1.10 11.75 -8.15
N CYS A 448 -1.59 10.53 -7.92
CA CYS A 448 -0.78 9.32 -8.02
C CYS A 448 -1.03 8.64 -9.38
N THR A 449 0.03 8.28 -10.10
CA THR A 449 -0.08 7.58 -11.39
C THR A 449 -0.14 6.05 -11.25
N ALA A 450 -0.43 5.53 -10.06
CA ALA A 450 -0.49 4.09 -9.79
C ALA A 450 -1.91 3.54 -9.91
N ASP A 451 -2.01 2.26 -10.24
CA ASP A 451 -3.27 1.54 -10.39
C ASP A 451 -3.74 0.92 -9.06
N CYS A 452 -5.05 0.91 -8.79
CA CYS A 452 -5.60 0.35 -7.54
C CYS A 452 -5.55 -1.19 -7.46
N GLY A 453 -5.18 -1.89 -8.53
CA GLY A 453 -4.72 -3.28 -8.47
C GLY A 453 -3.42 -3.48 -7.69
N TRP A 454 -2.79 -2.41 -7.19
CA TRP A 454 -1.62 -2.42 -6.29
C TRP A 454 -1.90 -1.65 -5.00
N ILE A 455 -1.06 -1.86 -3.98
CA ILE A 455 -1.21 -1.22 -2.67
C ILE A 455 -1.08 0.31 -2.77
N THR A 456 -0.28 0.82 -3.71
CA THR A 456 -0.14 2.26 -3.97
C THR A 456 -1.48 2.93 -4.31
N GLY A 457 -2.33 2.30 -5.13
CA GLY A 457 -3.65 2.85 -5.41
C GLY A 457 -4.66 2.66 -4.26
N HIS A 458 -4.58 1.56 -3.51
CA HIS A 458 -5.36 1.41 -2.27
C HIS A 458 -5.06 2.56 -1.30
N SER A 459 -3.79 2.70 -0.91
CA SER A 459 -3.37 3.60 0.16
C SER A 459 -3.32 5.05 -0.29
N TYR A 460 -2.99 5.32 -1.56
CA TYR A 460 -2.62 6.65 -2.05
C TYR A 460 -3.29 7.08 -3.37
N VAL A 461 -4.25 6.33 -3.93
CA VAL A 461 -5.29 6.90 -4.81
C VAL A 461 -6.62 7.01 -4.06
N THR A 462 -7.00 5.96 -3.32
CA THR A 462 -8.28 5.91 -2.61
C THR A 462 -8.18 6.39 -1.16
N TYR A 463 -7.64 5.58 -0.24
CA TYR A 463 -7.92 5.76 1.19
C TYR A 463 -7.19 6.95 1.84
N GLY A 464 -5.86 6.97 1.89
CA GLY A 464 -5.09 8.03 2.55
C GLY A 464 -5.43 9.46 2.09
N PRO A 465 -5.60 9.73 0.77
CA PRO A 465 -6.03 11.03 0.27
C PRO A 465 -7.44 11.42 0.71
N MET A 466 -8.43 10.53 0.51
CA MET A 466 -9.83 10.83 0.86
C MET A 466 -10.01 10.92 2.39
N LEU A 467 -9.26 10.17 3.19
CA LEU A 467 -9.21 10.33 4.65
C LEU A 467 -8.65 11.68 5.13
N ASN A 468 -8.04 12.46 4.24
CA ASN A 468 -7.62 13.85 4.48
C ASN A 468 -8.49 14.89 3.75
N GLY A 469 -9.55 14.48 3.04
CA GLY A 469 -10.40 15.37 2.24
C GLY A 469 -9.74 15.84 0.94
N ALA A 470 -8.75 15.12 0.42
CA ALA A 470 -8.00 15.53 -0.77
C ALA A 470 -8.80 15.48 -2.06
N THR A 471 -8.47 16.37 -2.99
CA THR A 471 -8.91 16.28 -4.39
C THR A 471 -7.89 15.42 -5.14
N VAL A 472 -8.31 14.27 -5.67
CA VAL A 472 -7.44 13.34 -6.41
C VAL A 472 -7.69 13.36 -7.91
N VAL A 473 -6.64 13.15 -8.70
CA VAL A 473 -6.74 12.87 -10.14
C VAL A 473 -6.66 11.35 -10.37
N VAL A 474 -7.64 10.81 -11.10
CA VAL A 474 -7.66 9.43 -11.60
C VAL A 474 -7.46 9.48 -13.12
N PHE A 475 -6.57 8.65 -13.66
CA PHE A 475 -6.21 8.65 -15.08
C PHE A 475 -6.34 7.24 -15.67
N GLU A 476 -7.18 7.08 -16.70
CA GLU A 476 -7.40 5.81 -17.40
C GLU A 476 -6.24 5.46 -18.36
N GLY A 477 -5.65 6.48 -18.98
CA GLY A 477 -4.81 6.35 -20.16
C GLY A 477 -3.37 5.90 -19.93
N ALA A 478 -2.57 5.99 -20.99
CA ALA A 478 -1.12 5.78 -20.94
C ALA A 478 -0.39 7.12 -20.77
N PRO A 479 0.66 7.21 -19.91
CA PRO A 479 1.36 8.48 -19.62
C PRO A 479 2.22 9.01 -20.78
N ASN A 480 2.31 8.25 -21.88
CA ASN A 480 2.98 8.60 -23.12
C ASN A 480 2.03 8.63 -24.33
N TYR A 481 0.72 8.81 -24.10
CA TYR A 481 -0.30 8.92 -25.15
C TYR A 481 -1.13 10.22 -25.00
N PRO A 482 -1.25 11.06 -26.05
CA PRO A 482 -0.75 10.86 -27.41
C PRO A 482 0.76 11.01 -27.54
N ASP A 483 1.44 11.67 -26.58
CA ASP A 483 2.90 11.79 -26.54
C ASP A 483 3.44 11.75 -25.07
N PRO A 484 4.78 11.68 -24.87
CA PRO A 484 5.41 11.70 -23.53
C PRO A 484 5.15 12.96 -22.68
N GLY A 485 4.52 13.99 -23.23
CA GLY A 485 4.14 15.20 -22.50
C GLY A 485 2.82 15.08 -21.74
N ARG A 486 2.07 13.97 -21.87
CA ARG A 486 0.71 13.79 -21.33
C ARG A 486 0.61 14.02 -19.82
N CYS A 487 1.59 13.55 -19.02
CA CYS A 487 1.59 13.82 -17.58
C CYS A 487 1.65 15.32 -17.26
N TRP A 488 2.41 16.09 -18.02
CA TRP A 488 2.64 17.51 -17.74
C TRP A 488 1.49 18.38 -18.25
N GLU A 489 0.82 17.95 -19.32
CA GLU A 489 -0.49 18.46 -19.75
C GLU A 489 -1.51 18.32 -18.61
N ILE A 490 -1.65 17.12 -18.02
CA ILE A 490 -2.60 16.83 -16.94
C ILE A 490 -2.26 17.65 -15.67
N VAL A 491 -0.98 17.81 -15.34
CA VAL A 491 -0.51 18.68 -14.25
C VAL A 491 -0.92 20.14 -14.48
N ASP A 492 -0.65 20.69 -15.67
CA ASP A 492 -1.02 22.08 -16.02
C ASP A 492 -2.54 22.27 -16.14
N LYS A 493 -3.27 21.24 -16.55
CA LYS A 493 -4.73 21.24 -16.72
C LYS A 493 -5.46 21.34 -15.38
N PHE A 494 -5.19 20.39 -14.46
CA PHE A 494 -5.86 20.33 -13.16
C PHE A 494 -5.13 21.11 -12.05
N LYS A 495 -4.02 21.79 -12.36
CA LYS A 495 -3.17 22.51 -11.38
C LYS A 495 -2.68 21.59 -10.25
N VAL A 496 -2.29 20.37 -10.61
CA VAL A 496 -1.74 19.37 -9.67
C VAL A 496 -0.59 20.00 -8.88
N THR A 497 -0.60 19.84 -7.56
CA THR A 497 0.42 20.36 -6.64
C THR A 497 1.31 19.25 -6.08
N ILE A 498 0.80 18.02 -6.01
CA ILE A 498 1.54 16.84 -5.56
C ILE A 498 1.48 15.77 -6.66
N PHE A 499 2.62 15.37 -7.22
CA PHE A 499 2.72 14.35 -8.26
C PHE A 499 3.57 13.16 -7.80
N TYR A 500 2.96 11.97 -7.77
CA TYR A 500 3.51 10.76 -7.17
C TYR A 500 3.51 9.60 -8.17
N THR A 501 4.69 9.04 -8.45
CA THR A 501 4.87 8.03 -9.51
C THR A 501 5.99 7.03 -9.22
N ALA A 502 6.12 5.99 -10.06
CA ALA A 502 7.19 5.01 -9.96
C ALA A 502 8.44 5.46 -10.77
N PRO A 503 9.68 5.20 -10.29
CA PRO A 503 10.91 5.50 -11.01
C PRO A 503 10.98 4.93 -12.44
N THR A 504 10.32 3.81 -12.75
CA THR A 504 10.17 3.32 -14.13
C THR A 504 9.53 4.34 -15.06
N LEU A 505 8.51 5.09 -14.62
CA LEU A 505 7.93 6.16 -15.44
C LEU A 505 8.89 7.35 -15.55
N VAL A 506 9.50 7.77 -14.44
CA VAL A 506 10.52 8.84 -14.41
C VAL A 506 11.63 8.55 -15.43
N ARG A 507 12.17 7.33 -15.44
CA ARG A 507 13.22 6.90 -16.38
C ARG A 507 12.75 6.79 -17.83
N SER A 508 11.46 6.48 -18.08
CA SER A 508 10.93 6.55 -19.46
C SER A 508 10.87 7.99 -19.93
N LEU A 509 10.24 8.88 -19.16
CA LEU A 509 10.07 10.28 -19.54
C LEU A 509 11.43 11.00 -19.68
N MET A 510 12.42 10.67 -18.82
CA MET A 510 13.81 11.11 -18.94
C MET A 510 14.51 10.65 -20.23
N ARG A 511 14.21 9.45 -20.73
CA ARG A 511 14.72 8.95 -22.01
C ARG A 511 13.99 9.59 -23.20
N ASP A 512 12.72 9.89 -23.02
CA ASP A 512 11.82 10.27 -24.12
C ASP A 512 11.93 11.76 -24.50
N GLY A 513 12.45 12.63 -23.62
CA GLY A 513 12.96 13.97 -23.96
C GLY A 513 12.54 15.10 -22.99
N ASP A 514 13.48 15.98 -22.65
CA ASP A 514 13.25 17.15 -21.77
C ASP A 514 12.27 18.15 -22.39
N GLU A 515 12.19 18.24 -23.71
CA GLU A 515 11.27 19.09 -24.46
C GLU A 515 9.80 18.76 -24.19
N TYR A 516 9.47 17.49 -23.95
CA TYR A 516 8.12 17.06 -23.56
C TYR A 516 7.74 17.53 -22.16
N VAL A 517 8.72 17.82 -21.30
CA VAL A 517 8.52 18.32 -19.93
C VAL A 517 8.53 19.85 -19.91
N THR A 518 9.53 20.45 -20.53
CA THR A 518 9.85 21.88 -20.45
C THR A 518 8.88 22.77 -21.24
N ARG A 519 8.21 22.23 -22.27
CA ARG A 519 7.09 22.92 -22.95
C ARG A 519 5.87 23.17 -22.05
N HIS A 520 5.77 22.47 -20.91
CA HIS A 520 4.70 22.63 -19.91
C HIS A 520 5.20 23.38 -18.68
N SER A 521 4.31 24.16 -18.06
CA SER A 521 4.60 25.13 -17.01
C SER A 521 4.95 24.47 -15.67
N ARG A 522 4.13 23.51 -15.23
CA ARG A 522 4.26 22.72 -13.98
C ARG A 522 4.40 23.56 -12.70
N LYS A 523 4.12 24.87 -12.75
CA LYS A 523 4.35 25.83 -11.65
C LYS A 523 3.53 25.54 -10.39
N SER A 524 2.39 24.85 -10.53
CA SER A 524 1.57 24.40 -9.41
C SER A 524 2.24 23.31 -8.57
N LEU A 525 3.17 22.53 -9.13
CA LEU A 525 3.89 21.50 -8.38
C LEU A 525 4.64 22.13 -7.20
N ARG A 526 4.47 21.45 -6.06
CA ARG A 526 4.99 21.79 -4.73
C ARG A 526 5.76 20.61 -4.13
N VAL A 527 5.28 19.38 -4.34
CA VAL A 527 5.93 18.14 -3.89
C VAL A 527 5.92 17.09 -5.00
N LEU A 528 7.03 16.39 -5.16
CA LEU A 528 7.15 15.21 -6.02
C LEU A 528 7.25 13.96 -5.14
N GLY A 529 6.97 12.78 -5.69
CA GLY A 529 7.18 11.53 -4.96
C GLY A 529 7.51 10.32 -5.82
N SER A 530 8.24 9.38 -5.21
CA SER A 530 8.80 8.17 -5.81
C SER A 530 8.38 6.94 -5.00
N VAL A 531 8.10 5.81 -5.67
CA VAL A 531 7.61 4.57 -5.02
C VAL A 531 7.91 3.30 -5.81
N GLY A 532 8.07 2.18 -5.08
CA GLY A 532 7.96 0.81 -5.58
C GLY A 532 9.28 0.15 -5.97
N GLU A 533 10.31 0.95 -6.20
CA GLU A 533 11.66 0.53 -6.55
C GLU A 533 12.67 1.64 -6.19
N PRO A 534 13.98 1.36 -6.08
CA PRO A 534 14.99 2.40 -5.86
C PRO A 534 15.07 3.39 -7.03
N ILE A 535 14.96 4.68 -6.74
CA ILE A 535 15.25 5.74 -7.71
C ILE A 535 16.77 5.97 -7.79
N ASN A 536 17.36 5.79 -8.98
CA ASN A 536 18.79 6.04 -9.19
C ASN A 536 19.11 7.54 -9.13
N PRO A 537 20.29 7.96 -8.62
CA PRO A 537 20.63 9.37 -8.42
C PRO A 537 20.45 10.28 -9.64
N SER A 538 20.73 9.80 -10.85
CA SER A 538 20.52 10.55 -12.10
C SER A 538 19.04 10.76 -12.43
N ALA A 539 18.17 9.75 -12.24
CA ALA A 539 16.72 9.91 -12.39
C ALA A 539 16.11 10.79 -11.28
N TRP A 540 16.64 10.70 -10.05
CA TRP A 540 16.26 11.58 -8.94
C TRP A 540 16.59 13.04 -9.27
N ARG A 541 17.82 13.32 -9.72
CA ARG A 541 18.25 14.69 -10.11
C ARG A 541 17.49 15.20 -11.32
N TRP A 542 17.17 14.35 -12.31
CA TRP A 542 16.30 14.74 -13.42
C TRP A 542 14.88 15.10 -12.96
N PHE A 543 14.28 14.29 -12.10
CA PHE A 543 12.95 14.55 -11.54
C PHE A 543 12.92 15.84 -10.71
N PHE A 544 13.98 16.10 -9.95
CA PHE A 544 14.16 17.34 -9.18
C PHE A 544 14.35 18.57 -10.08
N ASN A 545 15.37 18.54 -10.95
CA ASN A 545 15.79 19.66 -11.79
C ASN A 545 14.77 19.96 -12.89
N VAL A 546 14.39 18.96 -13.69
CA VAL A 546 13.61 19.15 -14.93
C VAL A 546 12.12 19.17 -14.64
N VAL A 547 11.59 18.20 -13.88
CA VAL A 547 10.14 18.14 -13.57
C VAL A 547 9.79 19.12 -12.44
N GLY A 548 10.57 19.14 -11.36
CA GLY A 548 10.33 20.01 -10.20
C GLY A 548 10.79 21.47 -10.38
N ASN A 549 11.52 21.79 -11.46
CA ASN A 549 12.23 23.05 -11.66
C ASN A 549 13.14 23.41 -10.46
N SER A 550 13.72 22.40 -9.80
CA SER A 550 14.48 22.46 -8.52
C SER A 550 13.73 23.04 -7.31
N ARG A 551 12.42 23.33 -7.41
CA ARG A 551 11.60 23.89 -6.31
C ARG A 551 10.85 22.84 -5.48
N CYS A 552 10.77 21.61 -5.97
CA CYS A 552 9.90 20.57 -5.41
C CYS A 552 10.75 19.47 -4.75
N PRO A 553 10.70 19.25 -3.43
CA PRO A 553 11.35 18.11 -2.80
C PRO A 553 10.69 16.80 -3.25
N ILE A 554 11.46 15.71 -3.26
CA ILE A 554 11.01 14.38 -3.67
C ILE A 554 10.80 13.51 -2.44
N SER A 555 9.55 13.14 -2.17
CA SER A 555 9.20 12.12 -1.18
C SER A 555 9.46 10.73 -1.77
N ASP A 556 10.68 10.22 -1.58
CA ASP A 556 11.07 8.86 -1.96
C ASP A 556 10.61 7.87 -0.89
N THR A 557 9.60 7.07 -1.21
CA THR A 557 8.84 6.26 -0.24
C THR A 557 9.22 4.79 -0.32
N TRP A 558 9.78 4.24 0.75
CA TRP A 558 10.02 2.81 0.90
C TRP A 558 8.99 2.16 1.83
N TRP A 559 8.34 1.11 1.33
CA TRP A 559 7.26 0.35 1.97
C TRP A 559 6.85 -0.86 1.11
N GLN A 560 5.91 -1.68 1.58
CA GLN A 560 5.44 -2.89 0.90
C GLN A 560 3.92 -3.08 1.03
N THR A 561 3.34 -4.04 0.28
CA THR A 561 1.92 -4.41 0.39
C THR A 561 1.55 -4.85 1.81
N GLU A 562 2.46 -5.57 2.46
CA GLU A 562 2.32 -6.07 3.82
C GLU A 562 2.35 -4.96 4.88
N THR A 563 2.92 -3.77 4.58
CA THR A 563 3.05 -2.68 5.55
C THR A 563 1.94 -1.64 5.47
N GLY A 564 1.11 -1.66 4.41
CA GLY A 564 -0.08 -0.82 4.25
C GLY A 564 0.19 0.66 3.95
N GLY A 565 1.23 1.25 4.52
CA GLY A 565 1.70 2.61 4.24
C GLY A 565 3.22 2.77 4.35
N PHE A 566 3.70 4.01 4.22
CA PHE A 566 5.12 4.37 4.22
C PHE A 566 5.86 3.89 5.47
N MET A 567 7.07 3.35 5.30
CA MET A 567 7.89 2.83 6.40
C MET A 567 9.19 3.62 6.59
N ILE A 568 9.80 4.04 5.49
CA ILE A 568 10.97 4.95 5.46
C ILE A 568 10.68 5.98 4.35
N THR A 569 10.71 7.26 4.68
CA THR A 569 10.41 8.37 3.74
C THR A 569 10.91 9.70 4.31
N PRO A 570 11.44 10.63 3.49
CA PRO A 570 11.70 11.98 3.97
C PRO A 570 10.38 12.70 4.27
N LEU A 571 10.40 13.56 5.29
CA LEU A 571 9.35 14.56 5.52
C LEU A 571 9.87 15.87 4.92
N PRO A 572 9.23 16.43 3.87
CA PRO A 572 9.91 17.30 2.90
C PRO A 572 10.34 18.67 3.42
N GLY A 573 9.86 19.12 4.59
CA GLY A 573 10.32 20.34 5.26
C GLY A 573 11.33 20.12 6.40
N ALA A 574 11.65 18.87 6.73
CA ALA A 574 12.36 18.51 7.96
C ALA A 574 13.85 18.15 7.75
N TRP A 575 14.20 17.45 6.67
CA TRP A 575 15.54 16.87 6.48
C TRP A 575 16.08 17.11 5.06
N PRO A 576 17.41 17.31 4.90
CA PRO A 576 18.03 17.31 3.58
C PRO A 576 17.91 15.94 2.91
N GLN A 577 17.64 15.95 1.62
CA GLN A 577 17.41 14.76 0.81
C GLN A 577 18.71 14.34 0.13
N LYS A 578 19.09 13.05 0.23
CA LYS A 578 20.17 12.46 -0.56
C LYS A 578 19.58 11.73 -1.78
N PRO A 579 20.02 12.02 -3.02
CA PRO A 579 19.49 11.35 -4.22
C PRO A 579 19.54 9.81 -4.11
N GLY A 580 18.38 9.17 -4.22
CA GLY A 580 18.24 7.72 -4.09
C GLY A 580 18.24 7.17 -2.65
N SER A 581 17.94 8.00 -1.65
CA SER A 581 17.73 7.58 -0.26
C SER A 581 16.33 7.94 0.23
N ALA A 582 15.62 6.94 0.77
CA ALA A 582 14.37 7.13 1.50
C ALA A 582 14.54 7.86 2.86
N THR A 583 15.78 8.16 3.27
CA THR A 583 16.16 8.86 4.51
C THR A 583 15.82 8.11 5.82
N PHE A 584 14.81 8.53 6.58
CA PHE A 584 14.55 8.08 7.95
C PHE A 584 13.23 7.30 8.08
N PRO A 585 13.08 6.46 9.12
CA PRO A 585 11.83 5.74 9.37
C PRO A 585 10.64 6.68 9.62
N PHE A 586 9.44 6.22 9.31
CA PHE A 586 8.21 6.92 9.63
C PHE A 586 7.83 6.74 11.12
N PHE A 587 6.87 7.53 11.60
CA PHE A 587 6.35 7.40 12.97
C PHE A 587 5.85 5.98 13.24
N GLY A 588 6.19 5.42 14.40
CA GLY A 588 5.89 4.04 14.80
C GLY A 588 6.80 2.96 14.20
N VAL A 589 7.75 3.30 13.32
CA VAL A 589 8.60 2.32 12.62
C VAL A 589 10.00 2.27 13.22
N GLN A 590 10.28 1.28 14.05
CA GLN A 590 11.63 1.01 14.54
C GLN A 590 12.36 0.01 13.64
N VAL A 591 13.34 0.49 12.87
CA VAL A 591 14.26 -0.35 12.08
C VAL A 591 15.42 -0.83 12.97
N SER A 592 15.79 -2.10 12.86
CA SER A 592 16.79 -2.82 13.68
C SER A 592 18.19 -2.86 13.06
#